data_AF-A0AAJ5WT71-F1
#
_entry.id   AF-A0AAJ5WT71-F1
#
_cell.length_a   1.000
_cell.length_b   1.000
_cell.length_c   1.000
_cell.angle_alpha   90.00
_cell.angle_beta   90.00
_cell.angle_gamma   90.00
#
_symmetry.space_group_name_H-M   'P 1'
#
loop_
_entity.id
_entity.type
_entity.pdbx_description
1 polymer ?
#
loop_
_entity_poly.entity_id
_entity_poly.type
_entity_poly.pdbx_seq_one_letter_code
_entity_poly.pdbx_strand_id
1 'polypeptide(L)'
;MGQPFSPERLQHIRRLRKARRLFAQGPLFALQRMQADFPGYTQDQLVEDLRRRTPRKKHQGKIALARYGRYSRMMVLIETYKRTRDAAALLKAQTLRRYMTHPYRVRLTFRSEAWEYSFCPLIPYRAVEELTQRLASCKTPEEAEPMVEAFRTAHRLS
;
A
#
# COMPACT_ATOMS: atom_id res chain seq x y z
N MET A 1 8.41 -11.66 21.66
CA MET A 1 7.14 -12.12 22.25
C MET A 1 6.82 -11.18 23.40
N GLY A 2 5.67 -10.48 23.39
CA GLY A 2 5.31 -9.56 24.48
C GLY A 2 4.93 -10.33 25.75
N GLN A 3 5.19 -9.75 26.92
CA GLN A 3 4.80 -10.36 28.21
C GLN A 3 3.29 -10.61 28.26
N PRO A 4 2.83 -11.75 28.81
CA PRO A 4 1.41 -12.03 28.97
C PRO A 4 0.75 -11.00 29.89
N PHE A 5 -0.50 -10.66 29.60
CA PHE A 5 -1.26 -9.76 30.46
C PHE A 5 -1.50 -10.37 31.84
N SER A 6 -1.50 -9.54 32.88
CA SER A 6 -1.88 -9.98 34.23
C SER A 6 -3.33 -10.51 34.24
N PRO A 7 -3.66 -11.45 35.16
CA PRO A 7 -5.01 -12.00 35.27
C PRO A 7 -6.09 -10.93 35.47
N GLU A 8 -5.83 -9.94 36.31
CA GLU A 8 -6.72 -8.80 36.57
C GLU A 8 -6.99 -7.99 35.29
N ARG A 9 -5.93 -7.72 34.51
CA ARG A 9 -6.04 -7.00 33.25
C ARG A 9 -6.85 -7.79 32.22
N LEU A 10 -6.70 -9.12 32.19
CA LEU A 10 -7.52 -9.99 31.33
C LEU A 10 -8.98 -9.98 31.75
N GLN A 11 -9.28 -10.02 33.05
CA GLN A 11 -10.64 -9.96 33.57
C GLN A 11 -11.30 -8.62 33.22
N HIS A 12 -10.59 -7.51 33.37
CA HIS A 12 -11.08 -6.20 32.95
C HIS A 12 -11.35 -6.14 31.44
N ILE A 13 -10.45 -6.64 30.60
CA ILE A 13 -10.65 -6.72 29.13
C ILE A 13 -11.88 -7.56 28.79
N ARG A 14 -12.07 -8.70 29.45
CA ARG A 14 -13.22 -9.59 29.24
C ARG A 14 -14.53 -8.90 29.61
N ARG A 15 -14.58 -8.25 30.78
CA ARG A 15 -15.73 -7.46 31.26
C ARG A 15 -16.11 -6.37 30.24
N LEU A 16 -15.14 -5.56 29.84
CA LEU A 16 -15.31 -4.48 28.86
C LEU A 16 -15.89 -4.97 27.53
N ARG A 17 -15.33 -6.07 26.99
CA ARG A 17 -15.79 -6.66 25.72
C ARG A 17 -17.23 -7.17 25.84
N LYS A 18 -17.56 -7.82 26.95
CA LYS A 18 -18.89 -8.38 27.20
C LYS A 18 -19.93 -7.28 27.37
N ALA A 19 -19.63 -6.23 28.14
CA ALA A 19 -20.47 -5.04 28.31
C ALA A 19 -20.84 -4.41 26.96
N ARG A 20 -19.84 -4.15 26.10
CA ARG A 20 -20.04 -3.58 24.77
C ARG A 20 -20.84 -4.47 23.84
N ARG A 21 -20.59 -5.79 23.88
CA ARG A 21 -21.31 -6.76 23.04
C ARG A 21 -22.79 -6.84 23.45
N LEU A 22 -23.07 -6.95 24.75
CA LEU A 22 -24.43 -7.04 25.26
C LEU A 22 -25.20 -5.74 25.00
N PHE A 23 -24.55 -4.59 25.18
CA PHE A 23 -25.16 -3.30 24.86
C PHE A 23 -25.49 -3.16 23.37
N ALA A 24 -24.62 -3.64 22.47
CA ALA A 24 -24.92 -3.65 21.04
C ALA A 24 -26.07 -4.60 20.66
N GLN A 25 -26.27 -5.70 21.40
CA GLN A 25 -27.34 -6.66 21.17
C GLN A 25 -28.69 -6.22 21.75
N GLY A 26 -28.67 -5.53 22.89
CA GLY A 26 -29.87 -5.13 23.62
C GLY A 26 -29.54 -4.17 24.75
N PRO A 27 -29.57 -2.85 24.52
CA PRO A 27 -29.14 -1.84 25.48
C PRO A 27 -29.88 -1.92 26.83
N LEU A 28 -31.21 -2.10 26.78
CA LEU A 28 -32.07 -2.09 27.97
C LEU A 28 -31.78 -3.23 28.95
N PHE A 29 -31.32 -4.37 28.45
CA PHE A 29 -31.04 -5.57 29.26
C PHE A 29 -29.54 -5.78 29.53
N ALA A 30 -28.68 -4.88 29.05
CA ALA A 30 -27.24 -5.05 29.10
C ALA A 30 -26.72 -5.10 30.55
N LEU A 31 -27.25 -4.25 31.44
CA LEU A 31 -26.87 -4.25 32.86
C LEU A 31 -27.24 -5.57 33.54
N GLN A 32 -28.50 -5.99 33.43
CA GLN A 32 -29.00 -7.23 34.04
C GLN A 32 -28.20 -8.44 33.57
N ARG A 33 -27.90 -8.52 32.27
CA ARG A 33 -27.08 -9.60 31.70
C ARG A 33 -25.63 -9.53 32.16
N MET A 34 -25.06 -8.34 32.36
CA MET A 34 -23.73 -8.20 32.93
C MET A 34 -23.67 -8.66 34.39
N GLN A 35 -24.70 -8.38 35.18
CA GLN A 35 -24.78 -8.77 36.58
C GLN A 35 -24.86 -10.29 36.78
N ALA A 36 -25.43 -11.03 35.83
CA ALA A 36 -25.46 -12.49 35.86
C ALA A 36 -24.05 -13.11 35.81
N ASP A 37 -23.10 -12.45 35.12
CA ASP A 37 -21.73 -12.95 34.94
C ASP A 37 -20.70 -12.24 35.84
N PHE A 38 -21.01 -11.03 36.28
CA PHE A 38 -20.17 -10.20 37.14
C PHE A 38 -21.02 -9.70 38.32
N PRO A 39 -21.12 -10.48 39.41
CA PRO A 39 -21.84 -10.07 40.61
C PRO A 39 -21.30 -8.73 41.14
N GLY A 40 -22.21 -7.81 41.46
CA GLY A 40 -21.85 -6.46 41.92
C GLY A 40 -21.52 -5.45 40.81
N TYR A 41 -21.68 -5.83 39.53
CA TYR A 41 -21.51 -4.88 38.42
C TYR A 41 -22.59 -3.79 38.46
N THR A 42 -22.15 -2.52 38.42
CA THR A 42 -23.04 -1.36 38.60
C THR A 42 -23.34 -0.64 37.28
N GLN A 43 -24.38 0.18 37.29
CA GLN A 43 -24.74 1.03 36.15
C GLN A 43 -23.60 2.00 35.77
N ASP A 44 -22.91 2.58 36.75
CA ASP A 44 -21.79 3.49 36.50
C ASP A 44 -20.63 2.79 35.80
N GLN A 45 -20.34 1.54 36.19
CA GLN A 45 -19.32 0.73 35.54
C GLN A 45 -19.71 0.40 34.08
N LEU A 46 -21.00 0.15 33.82
CA LEU A 46 -21.50 -0.04 32.46
C LEU A 46 -21.29 1.21 31.60
N VAL A 47 -21.70 2.37 32.09
CA VAL A 47 -21.54 3.64 31.38
C VAL A 47 -20.07 3.93 31.10
N GLU A 48 -19.19 3.71 32.08
CA GLU A 48 -17.75 3.93 31.92
C GLU A 48 -17.11 2.92 30.94
N ASP A 49 -17.50 1.64 30.97
CA ASP A 49 -16.98 0.63 30.03
C ASP A 49 -17.46 0.89 28.57
N LEU A 50 -18.65 1.49 28.41
CA LEU A 50 -19.19 1.91 27.11
C LEU A 50 -18.53 3.20 26.60
N ARG A 51 -18.02 4.05 27.50
CA ARG A 51 -17.35 5.29 27.14
C ARG A 51 -16.14 5.01 26.25
N ARG A 52 -16.10 5.69 25.10
CA ARG A 52 -14.97 5.60 24.18
C ARG A 52 -13.96 6.68 24.51
N ARG A 53 -12.89 6.31 25.23
CA ARG A 53 -11.83 7.24 25.65
C ARG A 53 -10.90 7.68 24.51
N THR A 54 -10.84 6.94 23.40
CA THR A 54 -9.99 7.27 22.25
C THR A 54 -10.78 7.29 20.94
N PRO A 55 -10.47 8.25 20.04
CA PRO A 55 -11.05 8.28 18.70
C PRO A 55 -10.64 7.01 17.93
N ARG A 56 -11.47 6.58 16.96
CA ARG A 56 -11.11 5.46 16.08
C ARG A 56 -9.79 5.79 15.38
N LYS A 57 -8.83 4.85 15.38
CA LYS A 57 -7.65 4.96 14.52
C LYS A 57 -8.14 5.08 13.08
N LYS A 58 -7.79 6.17 12.39
CA LYS A 58 -8.05 6.32 10.96
C LYS A 58 -7.15 5.33 10.24
N HIS A 59 -7.74 4.32 9.60
CA HIS A 59 -7.00 3.48 8.68
C HIS A 59 -6.73 4.33 7.43
N GLN A 60 -5.48 4.63 7.13
CA GLN A 60 -5.12 5.15 5.82
C GLN A 60 -5.37 4.01 4.82
N GLY A 61 -6.32 4.22 3.90
CA GLY A 61 -6.57 3.24 2.84
C GLY A 61 -5.30 2.98 2.03
N LYS A 62 -5.15 1.77 1.51
CA LYS A 62 -4.06 1.46 0.58
C LYS A 62 -4.20 2.36 -0.65
N ILE A 63 -3.13 3.05 -1.03
CA ILE A 63 -3.11 3.82 -2.27
C ILE A 63 -3.03 2.82 -3.42
N ALA A 64 -4.12 2.64 -4.16
CA ALA A 64 -4.21 1.63 -5.22
C ALA A 64 -3.11 1.76 -6.29
N LEU A 65 -2.63 2.99 -6.54
CA LEU A 65 -1.58 3.26 -7.53
C LEU A 65 -0.18 2.84 -7.05
N ALA A 66 0.03 2.65 -5.74
CA ALA A 66 1.34 2.33 -5.18
C ALA A 66 1.89 0.97 -5.66
N ARG A 67 1.04 0.10 -6.21
CA ARG A 67 1.43 -1.18 -6.80
C ARG A 67 2.16 -1.06 -8.13
N TYR A 68 2.02 0.06 -8.84
CA TYR A 68 2.61 0.24 -10.17
C TYR A 68 4.03 0.79 -10.06
N GLY A 69 4.94 0.30 -10.90
CA GLY A 69 6.35 0.64 -10.79
C GLY A 69 6.69 2.10 -11.09
N ARG A 70 5.82 2.82 -11.81
CA ARG A 70 5.96 4.27 -12.08
C ARG A 70 5.65 5.14 -10.85
N TYR A 71 4.93 4.61 -9.86
CA TYR A 71 4.44 5.39 -8.73
C TYR A 71 5.56 5.98 -7.88
N SER A 72 6.59 5.19 -7.58
CA SER A 72 7.75 5.64 -6.81
C SER A 72 8.48 6.81 -7.50
N ARG A 73 8.71 6.71 -8.81
CA ARG A 73 9.34 7.77 -9.61
C ARG A 73 8.48 9.04 -9.67
N MET A 74 7.17 8.90 -9.83
CA MET A 74 6.23 10.02 -9.78
C MET A 74 6.31 10.76 -8.44
N MET A 75 6.34 10.03 -7.32
CA MET A 75 6.45 10.63 -5.99
C MET A 75 7.75 11.40 -5.81
N VAL A 76 8.88 10.84 -6.26
CA VAL A 76 10.18 11.54 -6.26
C VAL A 76 10.09 12.85 -7.04
N LEU A 77 9.51 12.84 -8.24
CA LEU A 77 9.38 14.05 -9.07
C LEU A 77 8.47 15.12 -8.43
N ILE A 78 7.38 14.70 -7.79
CA ILE A 78 6.51 15.62 -7.03
C ILE A 78 7.28 16.26 -5.88
N GLU A 79 8.10 15.47 -5.18
CA GLU A 79 8.91 15.96 -4.07
C GLU A 79 10.02 16.90 -4.54
N THR A 80 10.67 16.58 -5.67
CA THR A 80 11.62 17.48 -6.34
C THR A 80 10.97 18.81 -6.67
N TYR A 81 9.79 18.81 -7.31
CA TYR A 81 9.06 20.05 -7.61
C TYR A 81 8.73 20.86 -6.35
N LYS A 82 8.30 20.21 -5.26
CA LYS A 82 8.03 20.92 -4.00
C LYS A 82 9.26 21.65 -3.46
N ARG A 83 10.45 21.09 -3.65
CA ARG A 83 11.72 21.65 -3.18
C ARG A 83 12.28 22.70 -4.14
N THR A 84 12.33 22.42 -5.44
CA THR A 84 13.02 23.24 -6.45
C THR A 84 12.10 24.19 -7.21
N ARG A 85 10.78 23.98 -7.17
CA ARG A 85 9.78 24.65 -8.01
C ARG A 85 10.00 24.49 -9.52
N ASP A 86 10.76 23.47 -9.92
CA ASP A 86 10.99 23.15 -11.33
C ASP A 86 9.73 22.54 -11.98
N ALA A 87 9.12 23.28 -12.90
CA ALA A 87 7.93 22.86 -13.63
C ALA A 87 8.16 21.60 -14.49
N ALA A 88 9.39 21.36 -14.96
CA ALA A 88 9.70 20.17 -15.77
C ALA A 88 9.51 18.89 -14.96
N ALA A 89 9.89 18.89 -13.68
CA ALA A 89 9.65 17.76 -12.78
C ALA A 89 8.15 17.48 -12.60
N LEU A 90 7.33 18.54 -12.47
CA LEU A 90 5.89 18.43 -12.35
C LEU A 90 5.24 17.85 -13.62
N LEU A 91 5.62 18.33 -14.80
CA LEU A 91 5.12 17.82 -16.08
C LEU A 91 5.46 16.34 -16.29
N LYS A 92 6.68 15.92 -15.91
CA LYS A 92 7.08 14.51 -15.93
C LYS A 92 6.22 13.68 -14.97
N ALA A 93 5.95 14.18 -13.76
CA ALA A 93 5.08 13.49 -12.81
C ALA A 93 3.64 13.33 -13.32
N GLN A 94 3.08 14.37 -13.96
CA GLN A 94 1.76 14.31 -14.59
C GLN A 94 1.71 13.26 -15.71
N THR A 95 2.76 13.20 -16.52
CA THR A 95 2.90 12.21 -17.60
C THR A 95 2.93 10.78 -17.04
N LEU A 96 3.74 10.53 -16.01
CA LEU A 96 3.78 9.22 -15.34
C LEU A 96 2.44 8.84 -14.71
N ARG A 97 1.70 9.82 -14.16
CA ARG A 97 0.36 9.59 -13.63
C ARG A 97 -0.63 9.18 -14.72
N ARG A 98 -0.60 9.85 -15.87
CA ARG A 98 -1.46 9.51 -17.03
C ARG A 98 -1.20 8.09 -17.52
N TYR A 99 0.07 7.68 -17.58
CA TYR A 99 0.48 6.36 -18.10
C TYR A 99 0.74 5.31 -17.01
N MET A 100 0.21 5.49 -15.80
CA MET A 100 0.54 4.65 -14.65
C MET A 100 0.26 3.16 -14.91
N THR A 101 -0.89 2.86 -15.50
CA THR A 101 -1.39 1.51 -15.77
C THR A 101 -0.96 0.97 -17.13
N HIS A 102 -0.38 1.80 -17.99
CA HIS A 102 -0.02 1.41 -19.35
C HIS A 102 1.26 0.58 -19.36
N PRO A 103 1.40 -0.43 -20.23
CA PRO A 103 2.66 -1.14 -20.38
C PRO A 103 3.79 -0.17 -20.74
N TYR A 104 5.01 -0.47 -20.30
CA TYR A 104 6.19 0.25 -20.81
C TYR A 104 6.43 -0.18 -22.24
N ARG A 105 6.72 0.77 -23.12
CA ARG A 105 7.09 0.53 -24.51
C ARG A 105 8.50 1.05 -24.71
N VAL A 106 9.42 0.17 -25.02
CA VAL A 106 10.83 0.49 -25.32
C VAL A 106 11.03 0.27 -26.81
N ARG A 107 11.34 1.35 -27.53
CA ARG A 107 11.62 1.31 -28.96
C ARG A 107 13.13 1.39 -29.18
N LEU A 108 13.68 0.43 -29.90
CA LEU A 108 15.05 0.43 -30.39
C LEU A 108 15.04 0.65 -31.90
N THR A 109 16.06 1.34 -32.41
CA THR A 109 16.20 1.61 -33.84
C THR A 109 17.58 1.21 -34.31
N PHE A 110 17.66 0.27 -35.25
CA PHE A 110 18.90 -0.23 -35.83
C PHE A 110 18.86 -0.04 -37.35
N ARG A 111 19.82 0.69 -37.92
CA ARG A 111 20.05 0.79 -39.38
C ARG A 111 18.76 0.87 -40.23
N SER A 112 17.78 1.68 -39.81
CA SER A 112 16.44 1.91 -40.41
C SER A 112 15.26 1.02 -39.96
N GLU A 113 15.49 -0.04 -39.18
CA GLU A 113 14.44 -0.87 -38.59
C GLU A 113 14.12 -0.46 -37.16
N ALA A 114 12.85 -0.54 -36.77
CA ALA A 114 12.38 -0.23 -35.43
C ALA A 114 11.82 -1.48 -34.75
N TRP A 115 12.35 -1.76 -33.56
CA TRP A 115 11.96 -2.87 -32.71
C TRP A 115 11.26 -2.34 -31.46
N GLU A 116 10.06 -2.84 -31.16
CA GLU A 116 9.29 -2.40 -29.99
C GLU A 116 9.10 -3.54 -28.99
N TYR A 117 9.53 -3.31 -27.76
CA TYR A 117 9.34 -4.24 -26.64
C TYR A 117 8.36 -3.66 -25.63
N SER A 118 7.36 -4.48 -25.27
CA SER A 118 6.36 -4.13 -24.25
C SER A 118 6.63 -4.84 -22.93
N PHE A 119 6.53 -4.12 -21.81
CA PHE A 119 6.73 -4.65 -20.46
C PHE A 119 5.57 -4.29 -19.53
N CYS A 120 5.35 -5.12 -18.50
CA CYS A 120 4.25 -4.94 -17.56
C CYS A 120 4.36 -3.63 -16.75
N PRO A 121 3.25 -2.89 -16.52
CA PRO A 121 3.24 -1.66 -15.73
C PRO A 121 3.63 -1.83 -14.25
N LEU A 122 3.62 -3.06 -13.74
CA LEU A 122 4.00 -3.38 -12.36
C LEU A 122 5.52 -3.37 -12.15
N ILE A 123 6.30 -3.50 -13.22
CA ILE A 123 7.75 -3.52 -13.15
C ILE A 123 8.26 -2.16 -12.67
N PRO A 124 9.17 -2.12 -11.67
CA PRO A 124 9.73 -0.87 -11.16
C PRO A 124 10.31 0.01 -12.27
N TYR A 125 10.00 1.31 -12.24
CA TYR A 125 10.48 2.25 -13.26
C TYR A 125 12.00 2.23 -13.42
N ARG A 126 12.74 2.13 -12.31
CA ARG A 126 14.22 2.08 -12.31
C ARG A 126 14.77 0.88 -13.07
N ALA A 127 14.15 -0.30 -12.93
CA ALA A 127 14.60 -1.50 -13.62
C ALA A 127 14.46 -1.34 -15.16
N VAL A 128 13.37 -0.71 -15.61
CA VAL A 128 13.17 -0.39 -17.03
C VAL A 128 14.17 0.67 -17.51
N GLU A 129 14.45 1.69 -16.69
CA GLU A 129 15.46 2.72 -16.99
C GLU A 129 16.86 2.10 -17.13
N GLU A 130 17.26 1.22 -16.23
CA GLU A 130 18.53 0.48 -16.30
C GLU A 130 18.61 -0.42 -17.54
N LEU A 131 17.52 -1.13 -17.88
CA LEU A 131 17.43 -1.89 -19.12
C LEU A 131 17.63 -0.99 -20.34
N THR A 132 16.93 0.15 -20.40
CA THR A 132 17.03 1.07 -21.55
C THR A 132 18.45 1.63 -21.71
N GLN A 133 19.16 1.88 -20.60
CA GLN A 133 20.56 2.32 -20.64
C GLN A 133 21.50 1.22 -21.19
N ARG A 134 21.28 -0.04 -20.80
CA ARG A 134 22.05 -1.19 -21.34
C ARG A 134 21.74 -1.45 -22.81
N LEU A 135 20.47 -1.35 -23.21
CA LEU A 135 20.07 -1.51 -24.61
C LEU A 135 20.63 -0.39 -25.51
N ALA A 136 20.87 0.80 -24.97
CA ALA A 136 21.44 1.91 -25.73
C ALA A 136 22.86 1.63 -26.25
N SER A 137 23.62 0.74 -25.62
CA SER A 137 24.95 0.32 -26.09
C SER A 137 24.93 -0.79 -27.14
N CYS A 138 23.78 -1.45 -27.35
CA CYS A 138 23.66 -2.54 -28.33
C CYS A 138 23.65 -1.95 -29.75
N LYS A 139 24.31 -2.61 -30.69
CA LYS A 139 24.38 -2.16 -32.10
C LYS A 139 23.56 -3.02 -33.04
N THR A 140 23.22 -4.23 -32.62
CA THR A 140 22.46 -5.20 -33.38
C THR A 140 21.25 -5.70 -32.57
N PRO A 141 20.18 -6.14 -33.26
CA PRO A 141 19.03 -6.75 -32.58
C PRO A 141 19.41 -8.05 -31.86
N GLU A 142 20.35 -8.82 -32.40
CA GLU A 142 20.85 -10.08 -31.83
C GLU A 142 21.51 -9.91 -30.46
N GLU A 143 22.12 -8.75 -30.20
CA GLU A 143 22.67 -8.41 -28.87
C GLU A 143 21.57 -8.00 -27.88
N ALA A 144 20.52 -7.33 -28.37
CA ALA A 144 19.45 -6.78 -27.54
C ALA A 144 18.46 -7.86 -27.06
N GLU A 145 18.13 -8.82 -27.93
CA GLU A 145 17.17 -9.89 -27.66
C GLU A 145 17.46 -10.72 -26.40
N PRO A 146 18.69 -11.25 -26.18
CA PRO A 146 18.99 -11.99 -24.95
C PRO A 146 18.88 -11.14 -23.69
N MET A 147 19.18 -9.83 -23.76
CA MET A 147 19.02 -8.93 -22.62
C MET A 147 17.54 -8.70 -22.29
N VAL A 148 16.69 -8.54 -23.31
CA VAL A 148 15.26 -8.39 -23.14
C VAL A 148 14.64 -9.68 -22.59
N GLU A 149 15.04 -10.86 -23.07
CA GLU A 149 14.55 -12.14 -22.57
C GLU A 149 15.00 -12.42 -21.13
N ALA A 150 16.26 -12.11 -20.79
CA ALA A 150 16.74 -12.19 -19.42
C ALA A 150 15.92 -11.27 -18.48
N PHE A 151 15.62 -10.05 -18.93
CA PHE A 151 14.79 -9.10 -18.19
C PHE A 151 13.35 -9.60 -18.04
N ARG A 152 12.76 -10.15 -19.11
CA ARG A 152 11.41 -10.76 -19.07
C ARG A 152 11.37 -11.90 -18.08
N THR A 153 12.39 -12.76 -18.06
CA THR A 153 12.46 -13.91 -17.15
C THR A 153 12.60 -13.46 -15.70
N ALA A 154 13.48 -12.49 -15.42
CA ALA A 154 13.68 -11.94 -14.08
C ALA A 154 12.42 -11.25 -13.51
N HIS A 155 11.55 -10.75 -14.40
CA HIS A 155 10.33 -10.00 -14.03
C HIS A 155 9.03 -10.69 -14.46
N ARG A 156 9.07 -12.00 -14.77
CA ARG A 156 7.85 -12.80 -14.91
C ARG A 156 7.15 -12.81 -13.56
N LEU A 157 5.95 -12.25 -13.54
CA LEU A 157 5.11 -12.19 -12.35
C LEU A 157 4.78 -13.63 -11.93
N SER A 158 5.35 -14.07 -10.81
CA SER A 158 4.83 -15.17 -9.98
C SER A 158 3.54 -14.75 -9.30
#